data_AF-A0A0Q6PID2-F1
#
_entry.id   AF-A0A0Q6PID2-F1
#
_cell.length_a   1.000
_cell.length_b   1.000
_cell.length_c   1.000
_cell.angle_alpha   90.00
_cell.angle_beta   90.00
_cell.angle_gamma   90.00
#
_symmetry.space_group_name_H-M   'P 1'
#
loop_
_entity.id
_entity.type
_entity.pdbx_description
1 polymer ?
#
loop_
_entity_poly.entity_id
_entity_poly.type
_entity_poly.pdbx_seq_one_letter_code
_entity_poly.pdbx_strand_id
1 'polypeptide(L)'
;MTAFLSSAALGWFLRRILDWGGWLGAALLAVINFYNALPPELQVVITKIVAGNWQEITLGAVPGLVALLWSQIQSYRATVRPQVVIDGQQLPINRMPHREATGVEELSRTALEKRGETLVERLLKLKLGRP
;
A
#
# COMPACT_ATOMS: atom_id res chain seq x y z
N MET A 1 -26.60 19.48 30.75
CA MET A 1 -25.34 19.11 30.06
C MET A 1 -25.50 17.94 29.07
N THR A 2 -26.71 17.63 28.60
CA THR A 2 -26.97 16.50 27.69
C THR A 2 -27.17 16.93 26.22
N ALA A 3 -27.51 18.20 25.97
CA ALA A 3 -27.78 18.72 24.62
C ALA A 3 -26.52 18.96 23.77
N PHE A 4 -25.34 19.09 24.38
CA PHE A 4 -24.09 19.34 23.67
C PHE A 4 -23.55 18.05 23.01
N LEU A 5 -23.80 16.88 23.62
CA LEU A 5 -23.41 15.56 23.12
C LEU A 5 -24.43 14.95 22.14
N SER A 6 -25.65 15.49 22.06
CA SER A 6 -26.70 15.06 21.11
C SER A 6 -26.66 15.80 19.78
N SER A 7 -25.70 16.71 19.60
CA SER A 7 -25.48 17.42 18.35
C SER A 7 -24.97 16.44 17.28
N ALA A 8 -25.72 16.30 16.19
CA ALA A 8 -25.32 15.49 15.04
C ALA A 8 -23.95 15.89 14.48
N ALA A 9 -23.59 17.18 14.59
CA ALA A 9 -22.28 17.69 14.19
C ALA A 9 -21.16 17.17 15.10
N LEU A 10 -21.41 17.07 16.42
CA LEU A 10 -20.43 16.60 17.39
C LEU A 10 -20.22 15.08 17.28
N GLY A 11 -21.29 14.31 17.05
CA GLY A 11 -21.22 12.89 16.75
C GLY A 11 -20.50 12.59 15.43
N TRP A 12 -20.77 13.38 14.38
CA TRP A 12 -20.06 13.30 13.10
C TRP A 12 -18.56 13.62 13.27
N PHE A 13 -18.22 14.65 14.04
CA PHE A 13 -16.84 15.06 14.30
C PHE A 13 -16.07 14.03 15.13
N LEU A 14 -16.68 13.47 16.19
CA LEU A 14 -16.08 12.39 16.97
C LEU A 14 -15.83 11.15 16.11
N ARG A 15 -16.80 10.79 15.26
CA ARG A 15 -16.65 9.68 14.32
C ARG A 15 -15.51 9.96 13.33
N ARG A 16 -15.35 11.20 12.87
CA ARG A 16 -14.23 11.58 12.01
C ARG A 16 -12.90 11.55 12.73
N ILE A 17 -12.81 11.97 13.99
CA ILE A 17 -11.59 11.82 14.77
C ILE A 17 -11.25 10.35 14.98
N LEU A 18 -12.23 9.48 15.22
CA LEU A 18 -11.98 8.05 15.39
C LEU A 18 -11.65 7.35 14.07
N ASP A 19 -12.31 7.71 12.97
CA ASP A 19 -12.01 7.18 11.64
C ASP A 19 -10.60 7.61 11.21
N TRP A 20 -10.30 8.91 11.28
CA TRP A 20 -9.00 9.47 10.89
C TRP A 20 -7.90 9.12 11.88
N GLY A 21 -8.18 9.18 13.18
CA GLY A 21 -7.25 8.80 14.23
C GLY A 21 -6.98 7.31 14.28
N GLY A 22 -7.99 6.48 13.96
CA GLY A 22 -7.81 5.05 13.77
C GLY A 22 -6.96 4.74 12.54
N TRP A 23 -7.21 5.41 11.41
CA TRP A 23 -6.43 5.23 10.18
C TRP A 23 -4.99 5.74 10.33
N LEU A 24 -4.82 6.93 10.90
CA LEU A 24 -3.51 7.53 11.21
C LEU A 24 -2.76 6.67 12.23
N GLY A 25 -3.44 6.21 13.29
CA GLY A 25 -2.87 5.33 14.30
C GLY A 25 -2.41 4.01 13.71
N ALA A 26 -3.24 3.37 12.88
CA ALA A 26 -2.88 2.14 12.18
C ALA A 26 -1.71 2.36 11.21
N ALA A 27 -1.71 3.46 10.46
CA ALA A 27 -0.61 3.80 9.56
C ALA A 27 0.70 4.03 10.31
N LEU A 28 0.68 4.81 11.40
CA LEU A 28 1.85 5.06 12.25
C LEU A 28 2.37 3.77 12.89
N LEU A 29 1.47 2.93 13.43
CA LEU A 29 1.85 1.64 13.99
C LEU A 29 2.45 0.71 12.93
N ALA A 30 1.91 0.69 11.71
CA ALA A 30 2.46 -0.07 10.61
C ALA A 30 3.89 0.41 10.26
N VAL A 31 4.12 1.72 10.21
CA VAL A 31 5.44 2.31 9.96
C VAL A 31 6.43 1.97 11.08
N ILE A 32 6.01 2.09 12.35
CA ILE A 32 6.85 1.77 13.50
C ILE A 32 7.19 0.27 13.51
N ASN A 33 6.21 -0.60 13.30
CA ASN A 33 6.44 -2.05 13.24
C ASN A 33 7.35 -2.43 12.08
N PHE A 34 7.16 -1.80 10.91
CA PHE A 34 8.06 -1.99 9.77
C PHE A 34 9.49 -1.59 10.12
N TYR A 35 9.69 -0.40 10.71
CA TYR A 35 11.01 0.09 11.12
C TYR A 35 11.68 -0.84 12.15
N ASN A 36 10.94 -1.28 13.17
CA ASN A 36 11.44 -2.17 14.21
C ASN A 36 11.76 -3.58 13.70
N ALA A 37 11.12 -4.02 12.61
CA ALA A 37 11.41 -5.29 11.97
C ALA A 37 12.68 -5.27 11.10
N LEU A 38 13.27 -4.08 10.85
CA LEU A 38 14.49 -3.96 10.06
C LEU A 38 15.73 -4.30 10.88
N PRO A 39 16.78 -4.84 10.25
CA PRO A 39 18.09 -4.99 10.87
C PRO A 39 18.64 -3.66 11.42
N PRO A 40 19.40 -3.66 12.53
CA PRO A 40 19.90 -2.44 13.17
C PRO A 40 20.71 -1.53 12.23
N GLU A 41 21.48 -2.13 11.32
CA GLU A 41 22.28 -1.40 10.32
C GLU A 41 21.40 -0.55 9.40
N LEU A 42 20.24 -1.09 8.99
CA LEU A 42 19.30 -0.41 8.10
C LEU A 42 18.47 0.64 8.84
N GLN A 43 18.17 0.41 10.11
CA GLN A 43 17.50 1.40 10.96
C GLN A 43 18.33 2.69 11.04
N VAL A 44 19.62 2.58 11.37
CA VAL A 44 20.54 3.73 11.45
C VAL A 44 20.60 4.49 10.13
N VAL A 45 20.64 3.77 9.01
CA VAL A 45 20.69 4.37 7.67
C VAL A 45 19.39 5.10 7.35
N ILE A 46 18.23 4.51 7.65
CA ILE A 46 16.92 5.17 7.48
C ILE A 46 16.81 6.40 8.38
N THR A 47 17.26 6.35 9.63
CA THR A 47 17.27 7.51 10.52
C THR A 47 18.13 8.64 9.92
N LYS A 48 19.31 8.32 9.39
CA LYS A 48 20.19 9.30 8.73
C LYS A 48 19.56 9.90 7.48
N ILE A 49 18.87 9.09 6.67
CA ILE A 49 18.11 9.54 5.50
C ILE A 49 17.01 10.53 5.92
N VAL A 50 16.21 10.17 6.92
CA VAL A 50 15.10 11.00 7.42
C VAL A 50 15.63 12.29 8.06
N ALA A 51 16.78 12.24 8.73
CA ALA A 51 17.46 13.41 9.29
C ALA A 51 18.12 14.32 8.25
N GLY A 52 18.15 13.92 6.96
CA GLY A 52 18.78 14.68 5.88
C GLY A 52 20.30 14.49 5.77
N ASN A 53 20.89 13.59 6.56
CA ASN A 53 22.33 13.33 6.60
C ASN A 53 22.76 12.29 5.56
N TRP A 54 22.49 12.57 4.28
CA TRP A 54 22.80 11.65 3.17
C TRP A 54 24.31 11.37 3.01
N GLN A 55 25.16 12.30 3.46
CA GLN A 55 26.61 12.19 3.34
C GLN A 55 27.22 11.15 4.31
N GLU A 56 26.50 10.79 5.37
CA GLU A 56 26.98 9.83 6.37
C GLU A 56 26.54 8.39 6.09
N ILE A 57 25.86 8.16 4.97
CA ILE A 57 25.44 6.84 4.54
C ILE A 57 26.65 6.15 3.92
N THR A 58 27.16 5.12 4.60
CA THR A 58 28.28 4.34 4.11
C THR A 58 27.88 3.55 2.85
N LEU A 59 28.80 3.46 1.88
CA LEU A 59 28.61 2.66 0.65
C LEU A 59 28.21 1.19 0.95
N GLY A 60 28.62 0.66 2.10
CA GLY A 60 28.25 -0.68 2.56
C GLY A 60 26.77 -0.86 2.93
N ALA A 61 26.03 0.22 3.21
CA ALA A 61 24.59 0.16 3.48
C ALA A 61 23.72 0.14 2.20
N VAL A 62 24.29 0.55 1.07
CA VAL A 62 23.59 0.63 -0.21
C VAL A 62 23.02 -0.72 -0.67
N PRO A 63 23.75 -1.85 -0.60
CA PRO A 63 23.20 -3.15 -0.98
C PRO A 63 21.98 -3.54 -0.16
N GLY A 64 22.00 -3.28 1.15
CA GLY A 64 20.88 -3.58 2.05
C GLY A 64 19.64 -2.74 1.72
N LEU A 65 19.81 -1.44 1.47
CA LEU A 65 18.71 -0.56 1.03
C LEU A 65 18.14 -0.98 -0.32
N VAL A 66 18.99 -1.34 -1.28
CA VAL A 66 18.56 -1.81 -2.60
C VAL A 66 17.79 -3.13 -2.48
N ALA A 67 18.27 -4.07 -1.67
CA ALA A 67 17.57 -5.33 -1.43
C ALA A 67 16.20 -5.11 -0.79
N LEU A 68 16.11 -4.17 0.16
CA LEU A 68 14.88 -3.80 0.84
C LEU A 68 13.88 -3.14 -0.12
N LEU A 69 14.32 -2.20 -0.95
CA LEU A 69 13.48 -1.62 -2.01
C LEU A 69 13.02 -2.69 -3.00
N TRP A 70 13.92 -3.58 -3.41
CA TRP A 70 13.60 -4.67 -4.32
C TRP A 70 12.56 -5.63 -3.72
N SER A 71 12.66 -5.95 -2.43
CA SER A 71 11.67 -6.81 -1.76
C SER A 71 10.29 -6.16 -1.73
N GLN A 72 10.19 -4.85 -1.49
CA GLN A 72 8.92 -4.14 -1.54
C GLN A 72 8.34 -4.12 -2.97
N ILE A 73 9.18 -3.92 -3.98
CA ILE A 73 8.76 -3.97 -5.40
C ILE A 73 8.23 -5.37 -5.75
N GLN A 74 8.93 -6.43 -5.33
CA GLN A 74 8.48 -7.81 -5.58
C GLN A 74 7.18 -8.13 -4.85
N SER A 75 7.05 -7.70 -3.59
CA SER A 75 5.82 -7.84 -2.81
C SER A 75 4.64 -7.15 -3.49
N TYR A 76 4.84 -5.91 -3.96
CA TYR A 76 3.82 -5.18 -4.71
C TYR A 76 3.44 -5.91 -6.00
N ARG A 77 4.43 -6.38 -6.78
CA ARG A 77 4.17 -7.15 -8.01
C ARG A 77 3.43 -8.45 -7.73
N ALA A 78 3.74 -9.15 -6.65
CA ALA A 78 3.04 -10.37 -6.24
C ALA A 78 1.58 -10.08 -5.85
N THR A 79 1.35 -8.99 -5.14
CA THR A 79 0.02 -8.57 -4.66
C THR A 79 -0.90 -8.13 -5.79
N VAL A 80 -0.36 -7.47 -6.82
CA VAL A 80 -1.14 -6.98 -7.97
C VAL A 80 -1.30 -8.06 -9.05
N ARG A 81 -0.53 -9.16 -8.99
CA ARG A 81 -0.66 -10.25 -9.96
C ARG A 81 -2.05 -10.89 -9.82
N PRO A 82 -2.84 -10.98 -10.90
CA PRO A 82 -4.14 -11.62 -10.83
C PRO A 82 -3.95 -13.12 -10.55
N GLN A 83 -4.58 -13.55 -9.46
CA GLN A 83 -4.52 -14.91 -8.94
C GLN A 83 -5.95 -15.39 -8.74
N VAL A 84 -6.17 -16.69 -8.95
CA VAL A 84 -7.46 -17.33 -8.69
C VAL A 84 -7.21 -18.43 -7.68
N VAL A 85 -8.07 -18.48 -6.66
CA VAL A 85 -8.00 -19.50 -5.63
C VAL A 85 -8.88 -20.66 -6.06
N ILE A 86 -8.28 -21.81 -6.36
CA ILE A 86 -8.99 -23.08 -6.56
C ILE A 86 -8.57 -24.00 -5.42
N ASP A 87 -9.54 -24.58 -4.70
CA ASP A 87 -9.32 -25.49 -3.57
C ASP A 87 -8.33 -24.98 -2.50
N GLY A 88 -8.40 -23.68 -2.20
CA GLY A 88 -7.56 -23.04 -1.18
C GLY A 88 -6.11 -22.79 -1.60
N GLN A 89 -5.74 -23.13 -2.84
CA GLN A 89 -4.43 -22.80 -3.41
C GLN A 89 -4.54 -21.64 -4.39
N GLN A 90 -3.68 -20.63 -4.20
CA GLN A 90 -3.53 -19.51 -5.14
C GLN A 90 -2.78 -20.01 -6.38
N LEU A 91 -3.51 -20.21 -7.48
CA LEU A 91 -2.93 -20.60 -8.75
C LEU A 91 -2.78 -19.35 -9.65
N PRO A 92 -1.60 -19.14 -10.23
CA PRO A 92 -1.43 -18.09 -11.24
C PRO A 92 -2.26 -18.48 -12.48
N ILE A 93 -3.00 -17.53 -13.05
CA ILE A 93 -3.89 -17.74 -14.21
C ILE A 93 -3.18 -18.43 -15.38
N ASN A 94 -1.88 -18.18 -15.57
CA ASN A 94 -1.05 -18.81 -16.61
C ASN A 94 -0.79 -20.32 -16.42
N ARG A 95 -1.23 -20.92 -15.32
CA ARG A 95 -1.13 -22.37 -15.05
C ARG A 95 -2.50 -23.08 -15.06
N MET A 96 -3.57 -22.39 -15.43
CA MET A 96 -4.91 -22.97 -15.50
C MET A 96 -5.19 -23.64 -16.86
N PRO A 97 -6.03 -24.69 -16.91
CA PRO A 97 -6.52 -25.23 -18.16
C PRO A 97 -7.23 -24.13 -18.96
N HIS A 98 -6.91 -24.02 -20.27
CA HIS A 98 -7.18 -22.83 -21.09
C HIS A 98 -8.62 -22.30 -21.01
N ARG A 99 -9.63 -23.17 -20.84
CA ARG A 99 -11.06 -22.76 -20.75
C ARG A 99 -11.40 -21.95 -19.51
N GLU A 100 -10.77 -22.23 -18.37
CA GLU A 100 -11.03 -21.52 -17.11
C GLU A 100 -10.22 -20.22 -17.03
N ALA A 101 -9.02 -20.22 -17.61
CA ALA A 101 -8.17 -19.04 -17.73
C ALA A 101 -8.87 -17.92 -18.53
N THR A 102 -9.52 -18.24 -19.65
CA THR A 102 -10.18 -17.23 -20.50
C THR A 102 -11.37 -16.56 -19.79
N GLY A 103 -12.18 -17.32 -19.04
CA GLY A 103 -13.32 -16.75 -18.31
C GLY A 103 -12.92 -15.82 -17.18
N VAL A 104 -11.84 -16.16 -16.46
CA VAL A 104 -11.27 -15.27 -15.43
C VAL A 104 -10.59 -14.06 -16.06
N GLU A 105 -9.89 -14.23 -17.18
CA GLU A 105 -9.23 -13.14 -17.89
C GLU A 105 -10.27 -12.14 -18.44
N GLU A 106 -11.40 -12.62 -18.96
CA GLU A 106 -12.53 -11.76 -19.35
C GLU A 106 -13.19 -11.07 -18.15
N LEU A 107 -13.39 -11.77 -17.02
CA LEU A 107 -13.95 -11.18 -15.79
C LEU A 107 -13.03 -10.13 -15.18
N SER A 108 -11.73 -10.41 -15.13
CA SER A 108 -10.71 -9.49 -14.60
C SER A 108 -10.49 -8.31 -15.55
N ARG A 109 -10.54 -8.51 -16.87
CA ARG A 109 -10.55 -7.43 -17.86
C ARG A 109 -11.79 -6.55 -17.72
N THR A 110 -12.97 -7.15 -17.57
CA THR A 110 -14.22 -6.41 -17.32
C THR A 110 -14.17 -5.65 -15.99
N ALA A 111 -13.58 -6.24 -14.95
CA ALA A 111 -13.42 -5.59 -13.65
C ALA A 111 -12.39 -4.45 -13.68
N LEU A 112 -11.32 -4.58 -14.47
CA LEU A 112 -10.33 -3.53 -14.72
C LEU A 112 -10.92 -2.40 -15.57
N GLU A 113 -11.74 -2.70 -16.58
CA GLU A 113 -12.44 -1.69 -17.38
C GLU A 113 -13.51 -0.94 -16.57
N LYS A 114 -14.19 -1.63 -15.64
CA LYS A 114 -15.15 -1.00 -14.71
C LYS A 114 -14.48 -0.35 -13.49
N ARG A 115 -13.17 -0.49 -13.30
CA ARG A 115 -12.44 0.14 -12.20
C ARG A 115 -12.35 1.64 -12.48
N GLY A 116 -13.19 2.41 -11.78
CA GLY A 116 -13.11 3.86 -11.82
C GLY A 116 -11.72 4.36 -11.44
N GLU A 117 -11.31 5.48 -12.03
CA GLU A 117 -9.99 6.08 -11.80
C GLU A 117 -9.74 6.29 -10.30
N THR A 118 -8.60 5.78 -9.85
CA THR A 118 -8.17 5.99 -8.47
C THR A 118 -7.81 7.45 -8.22
N LEU A 119 -7.91 7.91 -6.97
CA LEU A 119 -7.55 9.30 -6.61
C LEU A 119 -6.11 9.66 -7.02
N VAL A 120 -5.21 8.68 -7.00
CA VAL A 120 -3.82 8.82 -7.46
C VAL A 120 -3.77 9.03 -8.98
N GLU A 121 -4.52 8.26 -9.76
CA GLU A 121 -4.62 8.45 -11.22
C GLU A 121 -5.23 9.81 -11.57
N ARG A 122 -6.26 10.25 -10.86
CA ARG A 122 -6.83 11.60 -11.06
C ARG A 122 -5.82 12.71 -10.77
N LEU A 123 -5.06 12.58 -9.68
CA LEU A 123 -3.99 13.52 -9.32
C LEU A 123 -2.85 13.50 -10.34
N LEU A 124 -2.46 12.32 -10.83
CA LEU A 124 -1.47 12.19 -11.90
C LEU A 124 -1.97 12.79 -13.21
N LYS A 125 -3.22 12.54 -13.62
CA LYS A 125 -3.82 13.13 -14.82
C LYS A 125 -3.89 14.65 -14.76
N LEU A 126 -4.30 15.20 -13.61
CA LEU A 126 -4.30 16.64 -13.36
C LEU A 126 -2.90 17.26 -13.45
N LYS A 127 -1.86 16.55 -13.00
CA LYS A 127 -0.48 17.05 -13.00
C LYS A 127 0.25 16.86 -14.34
N LEU A 128 -0.06 15.78 -15.08
CA LEU A 128 0.61 15.43 -16.34
C LEU A 128 -0.16 15.86 -17.60
N GLY A 129 -1.38 16.38 -17.47
CA GLY A 129 -2.11 17.03 -18.56
C GLY A 129 -2.35 16.12 -19.79
N ARG A 130 -2.52 14.81 -19.59
CA ARG A 130 -2.87 13.88 -20.66
C ARG A 130 -4.15 13.11 -20.31
N PRO A 131 -5.02 12.87 -21.30
CA PRO A 131 -6.33 12.26 -21.12
C PRO A 131 -6.25 10.85 -20.55
#